data_AF-A0A938SFP5-F1
#
_entry.id   AF-A0A938SFP5-F1
#
_cell.length_a   1.000
_cell.length_b   1.000
_cell.length_c   1.000
_cell.angle_alpha   90.00
_cell.angle_beta   90.00
_cell.angle_gamma   90.00
#
_symmetry.space_group_name_H-M   'P 1'
#
loop_
_entity.id
_entity.type
_entity.pdbx_description
1 polymer ?
#
loop_
_entity_poly.entity_id
_entity_poly.type
_entity_poly.pdbx_seq_one_letter_code
_entity_poly.pdbx_strand_id
1 'polypeptide(L)'
;MANRETRRRLSRREFIKGISVGAAGLGLAGAGAWAAEPSTGMKYRKLGRTGLMVSEIGLGTDRIDEQNFSLIPAAIERGVTYIDTAPMYPMQGKGKTEEVIGRVLKQSSVRDKVVLCTKATGLKLGGDMEKELTERLDASLKRLQTDRVDIFMAPHGATAPEHVQNAALFGAFEKLKKQGKARFLGVSTHINYAENCLAAIRSGYYDVVMSVINISNTSAALLDEARALREARARAKGLVWMPLLFDMRPVVAEAAKKNVGLVAMKAVNGVVEDIRSKVPAQFGQASGMNLFQMCYKWVLSQESVATIVANMVTMEMLEQDVQAPGKKLARADAEMLERAVASAQVCRMCGTCSANCPRGVKVADILRFKMYHRAYGTHEAAVQGYRALAAAERASACQDCGTCEAVCPAGVRVRARLHEAHRRLA
;
A
#
# COMPACT_ATOMS: atom_id res chain seq x y z
N MET A 1 55.88 26.47 -34.48
CA MET A 1 54.42 26.69 -34.51
C MET A 1 53.78 25.75 -33.49
N ALA A 2 53.06 26.34 -32.51
CA ALA A 2 52.16 25.79 -31.47
C ALA A 2 52.30 24.29 -31.10
N ASN A 3 53.01 23.91 -30.02
CA ASN A 3 52.77 24.00 -28.56
C ASN A 3 51.74 22.99 -28.00
N ARG A 4 52.27 21.99 -27.27
CA ARG A 4 51.60 20.98 -26.44
C ARG A 4 51.49 21.48 -24.99
N GLU A 5 50.40 21.10 -24.34
CA GLU A 5 50.21 20.83 -22.89
C GLU A 5 50.93 21.72 -21.85
N THR A 6 50.16 22.38 -20.98
CA THR A 6 50.19 22.03 -19.53
C THR A 6 49.11 22.75 -18.72
N ARG A 7 48.45 21.94 -17.90
CA ARG A 7 47.48 22.26 -16.85
C ARG A 7 48.21 23.02 -15.72
N ARG A 8 48.01 24.33 -15.59
CA ARG A 8 48.60 25.11 -14.48
C ARG A 8 47.59 25.25 -13.34
N ARG A 9 47.78 24.45 -12.27
CA ARG A 9 47.13 24.65 -10.97
C ARG A 9 47.60 25.98 -10.38
N LEU A 10 46.69 26.93 -10.17
CA LEU A 10 46.97 28.10 -9.34
C LEU A 10 47.11 27.64 -7.88
N SER A 11 48.16 28.13 -7.21
CA SER A 11 48.58 27.65 -5.89
C SER A 11 47.93 28.46 -4.78
N ARG A 12 47.69 27.81 -3.63
CA ARG A 12 47.07 28.33 -2.39
C ARG A 12 47.70 29.62 -1.80
N ARG A 13 48.76 30.20 -2.38
CA ARG A 13 49.47 31.37 -1.85
C ARG A 13 49.00 32.73 -2.38
N GLU A 14 48.19 32.79 -3.44
CA GLU A 14 47.69 34.07 -3.97
C GLU A 14 46.34 34.50 -3.37
N PHE A 15 45.74 33.67 -2.50
CA PHE A 15 44.48 33.97 -1.79
C PHE A 15 44.68 34.43 -0.32
N ILE A 16 45.93 34.47 0.20
CA ILE A 16 46.23 34.79 1.62
C ILE A 16 47.17 36.00 1.71
N LYS A 17 46.71 37.18 1.28
CA LYS A 17 47.35 38.46 1.60
C LYS A 17 46.40 39.56 2.11
N GLY A 18 45.14 39.23 2.34
CA GLY A 18 44.22 40.10 3.07
C GLY A 18 43.66 39.35 4.27
N ILE A 19 43.84 39.91 5.46
CA ILE A 19 43.30 39.48 6.76
C ILE A 19 44.26 38.63 7.61
N SER A 20 45.04 39.34 8.41
CA SER A 20 45.64 38.86 9.65
C SER A 20 45.10 39.68 10.82
N VAL A 21 44.76 38.97 11.90
CA VAL A 21 44.47 39.39 13.29
C VAL A 21 43.05 39.96 13.53
N GLY A 22 42.15 39.30 14.27
CA GLY A 22 42.33 38.14 15.13
C GLY A 22 41.02 37.46 15.60
N ALA A 23 41.22 36.23 16.08
CA ALA A 23 40.41 35.34 16.93
C ALA A 23 38.90 35.15 16.65
N ALA A 24 38.29 33.96 16.70
CA ALA A 24 38.64 32.54 16.57
C ALA A 24 37.31 31.81 16.82
N GLY A 25 36.76 31.07 15.85
CA GLY A 25 35.50 30.35 16.04
C GLY A 25 34.91 29.78 14.75
N LEU A 26 35.28 28.54 14.45
CA LEU A 26 34.94 27.75 13.26
C LEU A 26 33.44 27.69 12.89
N GLY A 27 33.13 27.73 11.59
CA GLY A 27 31.89 27.16 11.06
C GLY A 27 31.43 27.72 9.70
N LEU A 28 31.88 27.08 8.62
CA LEU A 28 31.58 27.32 7.20
C LEU A 28 30.14 27.77 6.88
N ALA A 29 30.01 28.98 6.33
CA ALA A 29 28.95 29.33 5.39
C ALA A 29 29.25 28.68 4.03
N GLY A 30 28.30 27.89 3.55
CA GLY A 30 28.32 27.26 2.23
C GLY A 30 26.92 26.85 1.81
N ALA A 31 25.90 27.64 2.17
CA ALA A 31 24.58 27.51 1.57
C ALA A 31 24.67 28.06 0.15
N GLY A 32 24.98 27.18 -0.81
CA GLY A 32 24.64 27.46 -2.19
C GLY A 32 23.16 27.81 -2.23
N ALA A 33 22.82 28.90 -2.91
CA ALA A 33 21.45 29.24 -3.20
C ALA A 33 20.89 28.13 -4.09
N TRP A 34 20.19 27.17 -3.48
CA TRP A 34 19.29 26.28 -4.19
C TRP A 34 18.19 27.20 -4.71
N ALA A 35 18.06 27.30 -6.03
CA ALA A 35 16.84 27.78 -6.64
C ALA A 35 15.69 27.09 -5.91
N ALA A 36 14.74 27.86 -5.36
CA ALA A 36 13.63 27.31 -4.62
C ALA A 36 12.93 26.26 -5.49
N GLU A 37 13.14 24.98 -5.16
CA GLU A 37 12.41 23.90 -5.81
C GLU A 37 10.92 24.20 -5.63
N PRO A 38 10.06 23.93 -6.64
CA PRO A 38 8.63 24.01 -6.42
C PRO A 38 8.31 23.05 -5.27
N SER A 39 8.06 23.59 -4.08
CA SER A 39 7.84 22.77 -2.90
C SER A 39 6.54 22.03 -3.12
N THR A 40 6.60 20.77 -3.54
CA THR A 40 5.42 19.93 -3.84
C THR A 40 4.59 19.62 -2.59
N GLY A 41 4.90 20.22 -1.44
CA GLY A 41 4.24 19.95 -0.16
C GLY A 41 4.49 18.53 0.37
N MET A 42 5.20 17.69 -0.39
CA MET A 42 5.46 16.29 -0.06
C MET A 42 6.10 16.16 1.32
N LYS A 43 5.58 15.23 2.12
CA LYS A 43 6.11 14.90 3.44
C LYS A 43 6.73 13.51 3.41
N TYR A 44 7.76 13.33 4.21
CA TYR A 44 8.51 12.09 4.30
C TYR A 44 8.40 11.53 5.71
N ARG A 45 8.26 10.21 5.80
CA ARG A 45 8.17 9.48 7.06
C ARG A 45 9.21 8.38 7.09
N LYS A 46 9.70 8.10 8.29
CA LYS A 46 10.56 6.94 8.51
C LYS A 46 9.72 5.67 8.41
N LEU A 47 10.16 4.70 7.62
CA LEU A 47 9.49 3.40 7.49
C LEU A 47 9.92 2.48 8.63
N GLY A 48 9.35 2.72 9.82
CA GLY A 48 9.65 1.96 11.04
C GLY A 48 11.15 1.85 11.35
N ARG A 49 11.59 0.66 11.73
CA ARG A 49 12.98 0.35 12.09
C ARG A 49 13.95 0.27 10.90
N THR A 50 13.46 0.33 9.67
CA THR A 50 14.33 0.27 8.47
C THR A 50 15.25 1.47 8.34
N GLY A 51 14.86 2.63 8.88
CA GLY A 51 15.57 3.89 8.66
C GLY A 51 15.36 4.52 7.29
N LEU A 52 14.62 3.87 6.38
CA LEU A 52 14.27 4.44 5.08
C LEU A 52 13.30 5.62 5.26
N MET A 53 13.56 6.72 4.55
CA MET A 53 12.64 7.84 4.44
C MET A 53 11.79 7.67 3.17
N VAL A 54 10.48 7.57 3.34
CA VAL A 54 9.52 7.34 2.25
C VAL A 54 8.53 8.49 2.19
N SER A 55 8.12 8.87 0.97
CA SER A 55 7.06 9.86 0.74
C SER A 55 5.72 9.39 1.31
N GLU A 56 4.91 10.31 1.86
CA GLU A 56 3.56 9.98 2.37
C GLU A 56 2.68 9.32 1.30
N ILE A 57 2.89 9.68 0.03
CA ILE A 57 2.30 9.01 -1.14
C ILE A 57 3.40 8.31 -1.93
N GLY A 58 3.26 7.00 -2.08
CA GLY A 58 4.06 6.14 -2.93
C GLY A 58 3.32 5.77 -4.22
N LEU A 59 4.08 5.43 -5.26
CA LEU A 59 3.54 5.00 -6.55
C LEU A 59 3.32 3.48 -6.55
N GLY A 60 2.06 3.07 -6.67
CA GLY A 60 1.69 1.70 -7.03
C GLY A 60 1.70 1.51 -8.53
N THR A 61 2.28 0.42 -9.01
CA THR A 61 2.52 0.22 -10.45
C THR A 61 1.71 -0.89 -11.09
N ASP A 62 0.72 -1.46 -10.41
CA ASP A 62 -0.15 -2.54 -10.95
C ASP A 62 -0.85 -2.17 -12.27
N ARG A 63 -1.01 -0.87 -12.55
CA ARG A 63 -1.61 -0.33 -13.77
C ARG A 63 -0.66 0.57 -14.57
N ILE A 64 0.65 0.43 -14.34
CA ILE A 64 1.67 1.11 -15.14
C ILE A 64 2.18 0.14 -16.21
N ASP A 65 2.15 0.60 -17.45
CA ASP A 65 2.57 -0.13 -18.65
C ASP A 65 3.27 0.82 -19.65
N GLU A 66 3.49 0.35 -20.88
CA GLU A 66 4.15 1.10 -21.95
C GLU A 66 3.42 2.40 -22.34
N GLN A 67 2.14 2.57 -22.01
CA GLN A 67 1.35 3.74 -22.42
C GLN A 67 1.47 4.88 -21.41
N ASN A 68 1.78 4.59 -20.14
CA ASN A 68 1.78 5.56 -19.05
C ASN A 68 3.03 5.51 -18.16
N PHE A 69 4.10 4.83 -18.57
CA PHE A 69 5.36 4.74 -17.81
C PHE A 69 6.02 6.09 -17.51
N SER A 70 5.71 7.13 -18.29
CA SER A 70 6.16 8.51 -18.06
C SER A 70 5.67 9.09 -16.73
N LEU A 71 4.65 8.48 -16.10
CA LEU A 71 4.19 8.83 -14.76
C LEU A 71 5.23 8.50 -13.67
N ILE A 72 6.13 7.54 -13.91
CA ILE A 72 7.19 7.19 -12.95
C ILE A 72 8.15 8.37 -12.73
N PRO A 73 8.85 8.91 -13.75
CA PRO A 73 9.71 10.07 -13.56
C PRO A 73 8.92 11.31 -13.11
N ALA A 74 7.71 11.54 -13.63
CA ALA A 74 6.87 12.66 -13.21
C ALA A 74 6.51 12.59 -11.71
N ALA A 75 6.25 11.40 -11.16
CA ALA A 75 5.99 11.22 -9.74
C ALA A 75 7.24 11.49 -8.90
N ILE A 76 8.41 11.03 -9.36
CA ILE A 76 9.69 11.27 -8.68
C ILE A 76 10.03 12.77 -8.64
N GLU A 77 9.81 13.48 -9.75
CA GLU A 77 9.97 14.95 -9.81
C GLU A 77 9.05 15.69 -8.81
N ARG A 78 7.91 15.09 -8.44
CA ARG A 78 6.99 15.62 -7.42
C ARG A 78 7.33 15.17 -6.00
N GLY A 79 8.47 14.50 -5.83
CA GLY A 79 8.99 14.08 -4.53
C GLY A 79 8.54 12.68 -4.09
N VAL A 80 7.89 11.89 -4.96
CA VAL A 80 7.58 10.48 -4.65
C VAL A 80 8.87 9.67 -4.59
N THR A 81 9.10 8.99 -3.47
CA THR A 81 10.31 8.18 -3.25
C THR A 81 10.01 6.70 -3.03
N TYR A 82 8.75 6.29 -2.89
CA TYR A 82 8.38 4.88 -2.72
C TYR A 82 7.73 4.32 -3.98
N ILE A 83 8.29 3.26 -4.56
CA ILE A 83 7.75 2.57 -5.74
C ILE A 83 7.43 1.12 -5.37
N ASP A 84 6.16 0.74 -5.51
CA ASP A 84 5.68 -0.63 -5.27
C ASP A 84 5.32 -1.33 -6.57
N THR A 85 6.01 -2.45 -6.86
CA THR A 85 5.73 -3.32 -8.01
C THR A 85 5.66 -4.79 -7.60
N ALA A 86 5.41 -5.69 -8.55
CA ALA A 86 5.43 -7.14 -8.33
C ALA A 86 5.59 -7.89 -9.66
N PRO A 87 6.10 -9.14 -9.64
CA PRO A 87 6.17 -9.98 -10.83
C PRO A 87 4.81 -10.33 -11.46
N MET A 88 3.71 -10.16 -10.73
CA MET A 88 2.38 -10.39 -11.28
C MET A 88 1.79 -9.17 -11.99
N TYR A 89 2.50 -8.02 -12.04
CA TYR A 89 1.97 -6.76 -12.56
C TYR A 89 2.28 -6.54 -14.07
N PRO A 90 1.32 -5.95 -14.83
CA PRO A 90 -0.09 -5.77 -14.43
C PRO A 90 -0.72 -7.15 -14.19
N MET A 91 -1.75 -7.31 -13.35
CA MET A 91 -2.36 -8.63 -13.03
C MET A 91 -2.15 -9.74 -14.10
N GLN A 92 -1.44 -10.82 -13.74
CA GLN A 92 -1.04 -11.94 -14.62
C GLN A 92 -0.06 -11.60 -15.76
N GLY A 93 0.53 -10.41 -15.72
CA GLY A 93 1.38 -9.82 -16.75
C GLY A 93 2.81 -10.33 -16.76
N LYS A 94 3.12 -11.36 -15.96
CA LYS A 94 4.41 -12.08 -15.95
C LYS A 94 5.65 -11.17 -15.89
N GLY A 95 5.56 -10.07 -15.15
CA GLY A 95 6.68 -9.17 -14.88
C GLY A 95 6.83 -7.99 -15.84
N LYS A 96 5.91 -7.79 -16.79
CA LYS A 96 5.94 -6.67 -17.75
C LYS A 96 6.12 -5.30 -17.08
N THR A 97 5.42 -5.03 -15.97
CA THR A 97 5.59 -3.77 -15.24
C THR A 97 7.00 -3.62 -14.65
N GLU A 98 7.62 -4.71 -14.16
CA GLU A 98 9.01 -4.67 -13.67
C GLU A 98 10.00 -4.34 -14.80
N GLU A 99 9.76 -4.84 -16.02
CA GLU A 99 10.59 -4.54 -17.20
C GLU A 99 10.50 -3.06 -17.59
N VAL A 100 9.28 -2.50 -17.58
CA VAL A 100 9.03 -1.07 -17.82
C VAL A 100 9.77 -0.22 -16.78
N ILE A 101 9.60 -0.52 -15.49
CA ILE A 101 10.27 0.18 -14.40
C ILE A 101 11.79 0.08 -14.56
N GLY A 102 12.32 -1.11 -14.86
CA GLY A 102 13.76 -1.30 -15.03
C GLY A 102 14.36 -0.43 -16.12
N ARG A 103 13.67 -0.30 -17.27
CA ARG A 103 14.09 0.63 -18.33
C ARG A 103 14.08 2.08 -17.87
N VAL A 104 13.01 2.49 -17.19
CA VAL A 104 12.87 3.88 -16.69
C VAL A 104 13.96 4.21 -15.66
N LEU A 105 14.19 3.34 -14.68
CA LEU A 105 15.21 3.55 -13.64
C LEU A 105 16.62 3.66 -14.25
N LYS A 106 16.92 2.82 -15.26
CA LYS A 106 18.19 2.86 -15.98
C LYS A 106 18.36 4.13 -16.81
N GLN A 107 17.31 4.58 -17.49
CA GLN A 107 17.34 5.77 -18.35
C GLN A 107 17.43 7.08 -17.54
N SER A 108 16.74 7.15 -16.40
CA SER A 108 16.64 8.37 -15.60
C SER A 108 17.68 8.49 -14.49
N SER A 109 18.47 7.44 -14.23
CA SER A 109 19.49 7.40 -13.16
C SER A 109 18.93 7.75 -11.76
N VAL A 110 17.65 7.46 -11.53
CA VAL A 110 16.94 7.78 -10.26
C VAL A 110 16.88 6.59 -9.29
N ARG A 111 17.51 5.45 -9.60
CA ARG A 111 17.46 4.24 -8.76
C ARG A 111 17.80 4.54 -7.29
N ASP A 112 18.81 5.35 -7.03
CA ASP A 112 19.25 5.68 -5.67
C ASP A 112 18.40 6.77 -4.99
N LYS A 113 17.48 7.39 -5.73
CA LYS A 113 16.51 8.37 -5.21
C LYS A 113 15.21 7.73 -4.72
N VAL A 114 15.02 6.42 -4.97
CA VAL A 114 13.78 5.71 -4.67
C VAL A 114 14.02 4.48 -3.81
N VAL A 115 13.08 4.24 -2.90
CA VAL A 115 12.85 2.98 -2.21
C VAL A 115 12.04 2.08 -3.14
N LEU A 116 12.69 1.04 -3.65
CA LEU A 116 12.09 0.08 -4.59
C LEU A 116 11.60 -1.16 -3.84
N CYS A 117 10.30 -1.45 -3.95
CA CYS A 117 9.64 -2.61 -3.37
C CYS A 117 9.15 -3.57 -4.46
N THR A 118 9.53 -4.85 -4.37
CA THR A 118 8.94 -5.95 -5.16
C THR A 118 8.54 -7.14 -4.28
N LYS A 119 7.97 -8.20 -4.87
CA LYS A 119 7.27 -9.26 -4.13
C LYS A 119 7.60 -10.67 -4.63
N ALA A 120 7.60 -11.64 -3.72
CA ALA A 120 7.73 -13.06 -4.03
C ALA A 120 6.38 -13.65 -4.50
N THR A 121 5.94 -13.32 -5.71
CA THR A 121 4.69 -13.83 -6.29
C THR A 121 4.72 -15.36 -6.44
N GLY A 122 3.63 -16.02 -6.04
CA GLY A 122 3.45 -17.46 -6.21
C GLY A 122 4.42 -18.31 -5.37
N LEU A 123 4.95 -17.77 -4.27
CA LEU A 123 5.88 -18.45 -3.36
C LEU A 123 5.29 -19.76 -2.82
N LYS A 124 6.03 -20.88 -2.94
CA LYS A 124 5.60 -22.19 -2.41
C LYS A 124 6.15 -22.40 -1.00
N LEU A 125 5.42 -21.98 0.03
CA LEU A 125 5.88 -21.95 1.43
C LEU A 125 6.31 -23.30 2.04
N GLY A 126 5.95 -24.43 1.44
CA GLY A 126 6.40 -25.77 1.85
C GLY A 126 7.61 -26.32 1.06
N GLY A 127 8.16 -25.55 0.11
CA GLY A 127 9.32 -25.94 -0.68
C GLY A 127 10.66 -25.53 -0.05
N ASP A 128 11.74 -25.69 -0.82
CA ASP A 128 13.05 -25.16 -0.48
C ASP A 128 13.03 -23.63 -0.52
N MET A 129 12.97 -23.00 0.67
CA MET A 129 12.83 -21.54 0.79
C MET A 129 14.03 -20.78 0.23
N GLU A 130 15.23 -21.33 0.26
CA GLU A 130 16.41 -20.68 -0.30
C GLU A 130 16.31 -20.61 -1.81
N LYS A 131 16.00 -21.75 -2.44
CA LYS A 131 15.75 -21.79 -3.89
C LYS A 131 14.58 -20.91 -4.29
N GLU A 132 13.44 -21.03 -3.58
CA GLU A 132 12.21 -20.34 -3.91
C GLU A 132 12.34 -18.80 -3.82
N LEU A 133 13.04 -18.27 -2.81
CA LEU A 133 13.27 -16.83 -2.70
C LEU A 133 14.35 -16.34 -3.68
N THR A 134 15.44 -17.10 -3.86
CA THR A 134 16.54 -16.73 -4.77
C THR A 134 16.05 -16.63 -6.20
N GLU A 135 15.36 -17.65 -6.72
CA GLU A 135 14.86 -17.65 -8.10
C GLU A 135 13.91 -16.48 -8.38
N ARG A 136 13.02 -16.17 -7.41
CA ARG A 136 12.06 -15.07 -7.56
C ARG A 136 12.73 -13.71 -7.51
N LEU A 137 13.65 -13.50 -6.57
CA LEU A 137 14.34 -12.23 -6.45
C LEU A 137 15.25 -11.99 -7.66
N ASP A 138 16.03 -12.98 -8.08
CA ASP A 138 16.94 -12.87 -9.23
C ASP A 138 16.19 -12.59 -10.52
N ALA A 139 15.04 -13.26 -10.73
CA ALA A 139 14.18 -12.96 -11.87
C ALA A 139 13.64 -11.52 -11.84
N SER A 140 13.30 -11.00 -10.65
CA SER A 140 12.80 -9.63 -10.48
C SER A 140 13.92 -8.60 -10.71
N LEU A 141 15.10 -8.82 -10.13
CA LEU A 141 16.29 -7.98 -10.33
C LEU A 141 16.69 -7.88 -11.81
N LYS A 142 16.62 -9.00 -12.54
CA LYS A 142 16.86 -9.02 -14.00
C LYS A 142 15.88 -8.10 -14.74
N ARG A 143 14.58 -8.19 -14.45
CA ARG A 143 13.56 -7.33 -15.09
C ARG A 143 13.72 -5.86 -14.70
N LEU A 144 13.97 -5.61 -13.42
CA LEU A 144 14.18 -4.27 -12.85
C LEU A 144 15.54 -3.65 -13.23
N GLN A 145 16.43 -4.40 -13.89
CA GLN A 145 17.76 -3.96 -14.32
C GLN A 145 18.57 -3.30 -13.19
N THR A 146 18.51 -3.88 -12.00
CA THR A 146 19.21 -3.43 -10.79
C THR A 146 19.76 -4.63 -10.04
N ASP A 147 20.77 -4.41 -9.21
CA ASP A 147 21.40 -5.42 -8.35
C ASP A 147 20.68 -5.61 -7.01
N ARG A 148 19.81 -4.67 -6.63
CA ARG A 148 19.10 -4.68 -5.35
C ARG A 148 17.69 -4.13 -5.38
N VAL A 149 16.86 -4.62 -4.48
CA VAL A 149 15.63 -3.96 -4.03
C VAL A 149 15.78 -3.49 -2.59
N ASP A 150 15.04 -2.45 -2.21
CA ASP A 150 15.07 -1.96 -0.84
C ASP A 150 14.19 -2.83 0.07
N ILE A 151 13.01 -3.24 -0.43
CA ILE A 151 12.09 -4.10 0.30
C ILE A 151 11.68 -5.28 -0.59
N PHE A 152 11.76 -6.48 -0.04
CA PHE A 152 11.25 -7.69 -0.68
C PHE A 152 10.09 -8.26 0.12
N MET A 153 8.90 -8.25 -0.46
CA MET A 153 7.68 -8.74 0.19
C MET A 153 7.56 -10.27 0.03
N ALA A 154 7.85 -11.03 1.07
CA ALA A 154 7.81 -12.49 1.06
C ALA A 154 7.14 -13.03 2.34
N PRO A 155 5.91 -13.58 2.26
CA PRO A 155 5.15 -13.88 1.04
C PRO A 155 4.44 -12.66 0.43
N HIS A 156 4.14 -12.76 -0.87
CA HIS A 156 3.16 -11.90 -1.54
C HIS A 156 1.74 -12.41 -1.23
N GLY A 157 0.98 -11.67 -0.43
CA GLY A 157 -0.42 -12.00 -0.14
C GLY A 157 -0.58 -13.14 0.85
N ALA A 158 0.04 -13.06 2.04
CA ALA A 158 -0.20 -13.97 3.15
C ALA A 158 -1.72 -14.14 3.40
N THR A 159 -2.15 -15.38 3.52
CA THR A 159 -3.55 -15.74 3.76
C THR A 159 -3.79 -16.29 5.17
N ALA A 160 -2.74 -16.77 5.84
CA ALA A 160 -2.82 -17.33 7.18
C ALA A 160 -1.56 -16.98 8.03
N PRO A 161 -1.67 -16.90 9.37
CA PRO A 161 -0.56 -16.57 10.28
C PRO A 161 0.68 -17.44 10.10
N GLU A 162 0.52 -18.72 9.78
CA GLU A 162 1.62 -19.67 9.62
C GLU A 162 2.54 -19.27 8.46
N HIS A 163 2.00 -18.58 7.44
CA HIS A 163 2.77 -18.11 6.30
C HIS A 163 3.81 -17.05 6.68
N VAL A 164 3.59 -16.33 7.77
CA VAL A 164 4.46 -15.24 8.26
C VAL A 164 5.22 -15.63 9.54
N GLN A 165 5.06 -16.85 10.00
CA GLN A 165 5.80 -17.44 11.11
C GLN A 165 6.81 -18.50 10.64
N ASN A 166 7.07 -18.55 9.33
CA ASN A 166 7.95 -19.52 8.70
C ASN A 166 9.44 -19.15 8.91
N ALA A 167 10.11 -19.88 9.81
CA ALA A 167 11.54 -19.66 10.11
C ALA A 167 12.47 -19.99 8.93
N ALA A 168 12.12 -20.97 8.08
CA ALA A 168 12.91 -21.30 6.90
C ALA A 168 12.90 -20.16 5.87
N LEU A 169 11.74 -19.50 5.69
CA LEU A 169 11.63 -18.29 4.86
C LEU A 169 12.54 -17.18 5.40
N PHE A 170 12.49 -16.93 6.71
CA PHE A 170 13.34 -15.91 7.34
C PHE A 170 14.84 -16.21 7.16
N GLY A 171 15.25 -17.45 7.42
CA GLY A 171 16.65 -17.88 7.21
C GLY A 171 17.12 -17.73 5.77
N ALA A 172 16.26 -18.07 4.79
CA ALA A 172 16.54 -17.87 3.37
C ALA A 172 16.67 -16.38 3.00
N PHE A 173 15.79 -15.52 3.54
CA PHE A 173 15.88 -14.09 3.31
C PHE A 173 17.18 -13.48 3.87
N GLU A 174 17.61 -13.89 5.07
CA GLU A 174 18.86 -13.40 5.66
C GLU A 174 20.09 -13.69 4.79
N LYS A 175 20.08 -14.78 4.00
CA LYS A 175 21.12 -15.05 2.99
C LYS A 175 21.06 -14.04 1.85
N LEU A 176 19.88 -13.75 1.31
CA LEU A 176 19.70 -12.73 0.24
C LEU A 176 20.10 -11.33 0.71
N LYS A 177 19.84 -11.01 1.98
CA LYS A 177 20.27 -9.77 2.61
C LYS A 177 21.78 -9.67 2.72
N LYS A 178 22.46 -10.75 3.15
CA LYS A 178 23.94 -10.81 3.17
C LYS A 178 24.55 -10.70 1.77
N GLN A 179 23.85 -11.18 0.74
CA GLN A 179 24.24 -11.01 -0.67
C GLN A 179 23.99 -9.59 -1.21
N GLY A 180 23.36 -8.69 -0.43
CA GLY A 180 23.05 -7.32 -0.86
C GLY A 180 21.86 -7.19 -1.81
N LYS A 181 21.17 -8.29 -2.15
CA LYS A 181 20.08 -8.32 -3.14
C LYS A 181 18.78 -7.69 -2.64
N ALA A 182 18.54 -7.72 -1.32
CA ALA A 182 17.40 -7.06 -0.68
C ALA A 182 17.81 -6.51 0.70
N ARG A 183 17.33 -5.32 1.07
CA ARG A 183 17.72 -4.68 2.35
C ARG A 183 16.81 -5.07 3.51
N PHE A 184 15.50 -5.12 3.28
CA PHE A 184 14.48 -5.35 4.31
C PHE A 184 13.44 -6.39 3.90
N LEU A 185 13.00 -7.19 4.87
CA LEU A 185 11.95 -8.18 4.67
C LEU A 185 10.59 -7.52 4.90
N GLY A 186 9.71 -7.63 3.91
CA GLY A 186 8.34 -7.20 4.01
C GLY A 186 7.35 -8.35 3.85
N VAL A 187 6.09 -8.11 4.20
CA VAL A 187 4.96 -8.99 3.85
C VAL A 187 3.78 -8.17 3.36
N SER A 188 3.00 -8.74 2.45
CA SER A 188 1.70 -8.19 2.06
C SER A 188 0.56 -9.16 2.37
N THR A 189 -0.63 -8.66 2.69
CA THR A 189 -1.82 -9.50 2.92
C THR A 189 -3.10 -8.91 2.31
N HIS A 190 -3.94 -9.77 1.74
CA HIS A 190 -5.18 -9.39 1.05
C HIS A 190 -6.46 -9.93 1.69
N ILE A 191 -6.32 -10.72 2.76
CA ILE A 191 -7.39 -11.38 3.53
C ILE A 191 -6.89 -11.58 4.97
N ASN A 192 -7.79 -11.79 5.95
CA ASN A 192 -7.43 -12.01 7.36
C ASN A 192 -6.46 -10.94 7.87
N TYR A 193 -6.73 -9.67 7.50
CA TYR A 193 -5.77 -8.57 7.57
C TYR A 193 -5.13 -8.45 8.96
N ALA A 194 -5.95 -8.35 10.00
CA ALA A 194 -5.46 -8.10 11.34
C ALA A 194 -4.61 -9.27 11.88
N GLU A 195 -5.08 -10.51 11.69
CA GLU A 195 -4.37 -11.70 12.16
C GLU A 195 -3.03 -11.89 11.48
N ASN A 196 -3.01 -11.79 10.14
CA ASN A 196 -1.77 -11.92 9.38
C ASN A 196 -0.76 -10.82 9.73
N CYS A 197 -1.23 -9.58 9.88
CA CYS A 197 -0.35 -8.47 10.25
C CYS A 197 0.18 -8.61 11.67
N LEU A 198 -0.66 -8.96 12.65
CA LEU A 198 -0.23 -9.18 14.03
C LEU A 198 0.76 -10.34 14.14
N ALA A 199 0.51 -11.45 13.44
CA ALA A 199 1.44 -12.58 13.40
C ALA A 199 2.79 -12.17 12.82
N ALA A 200 2.81 -11.40 11.73
CA ALA A 200 4.04 -10.90 11.11
C ALA A 200 4.82 -9.94 12.00
N ILE A 201 4.14 -9.01 12.67
CA ILE A 201 4.79 -8.05 13.58
C ILE A 201 5.35 -8.78 14.81
N ARG A 202 4.59 -9.72 15.38
CA ARG A 202 4.96 -10.44 16.60
C ARG A 202 6.03 -11.50 16.38
N SER A 203 6.17 -12.05 15.17
CA SER A 203 7.26 -12.98 14.85
C SER A 203 8.63 -12.33 14.93
N GLY A 204 8.70 -11.00 14.76
CA GLY A 204 9.95 -10.24 14.78
C GLY A 204 10.74 -10.28 13.46
N TYR A 205 10.33 -11.12 12.50
CA TYR A 205 11.03 -11.32 11.23
C TYR A 205 10.87 -10.16 10.25
N TYR A 206 9.72 -9.47 10.28
CA TYR A 206 9.34 -8.49 9.26
C TYR A 206 9.63 -7.06 9.68
N ASP A 207 10.24 -6.29 8.77
CA ASP A 207 10.50 -4.86 8.96
C ASP A 207 9.36 -3.98 8.43
N VAL A 208 8.63 -4.50 7.44
CA VAL A 208 7.56 -3.79 6.73
C VAL A 208 6.33 -4.68 6.57
N VAL A 209 5.15 -4.15 6.87
CA VAL A 209 3.88 -4.82 6.62
C VAL A 209 3.02 -3.97 5.70
N MET A 210 2.61 -4.53 4.58
CA MET A 210 1.68 -3.92 3.64
C MET A 210 0.30 -4.57 3.73
N SER A 211 -0.72 -3.78 4.05
CA SER A 211 -2.09 -4.28 4.19
C SER A 211 -3.12 -3.25 3.75
N VAL A 212 -4.37 -3.69 3.71
CA VAL A 212 -5.51 -2.80 3.47
C VAL A 212 -5.73 -1.97 4.72
N ILE A 213 -5.40 -0.68 4.66
CA ILE A 213 -5.62 0.28 5.76
C ILE A 213 -6.43 1.44 5.18
N ASN A 214 -7.64 1.65 5.67
CA ASN A 214 -8.57 2.70 5.26
C ASN A 214 -9.49 3.07 6.43
N ILE A 215 -10.29 4.12 6.27
CA ILE A 215 -11.19 4.58 7.34
C ILE A 215 -12.12 3.48 7.88
N SER A 216 -12.58 2.56 7.03
CA SER A 216 -13.54 1.53 7.46
C SER A 216 -12.94 0.54 8.47
N ASN A 217 -11.60 0.34 8.47
CA ASN A 217 -10.90 -0.56 9.39
C ASN A 217 -10.03 0.12 10.44
N THR A 218 -10.01 1.45 10.53
CA THR A 218 -9.24 2.16 11.55
C THR A 218 -10.06 3.15 12.37
N SER A 219 -11.25 3.55 11.91
CA SER A 219 -12.13 4.43 12.69
C SER A 219 -12.72 3.72 13.89
N ALA A 220 -12.47 4.26 15.08
CA ALA A 220 -13.08 3.80 16.32
C ALA A 220 -14.60 3.94 16.28
N ALA A 221 -15.11 5.09 15.82
CA ALA A 221 -16.55 5.33 15.69
C ALA A 221 -17.23 4.24 14.84
N LEU A 222 -16.65 3.90 13.68
CA LEU A 222 -17.20 2.88 12.77
C LEU A 222 -17.07 1.44 13.27
N LEU A 223 -16.07 1.17 14.09
CA LEU A 223 -15.76 -0.18 14.56
C LEU A 223 -16.46 -0.50 15.87
N ASP A 224 -16.55 0.47 16.78
CA ASP A 224 -17.14 0.29 18.10
C ASP A 224 -18.67 0.30 18.02
N GLU A 225 -19.27 1.17 17.20
CA GLU A 225 -20.70 1.09 16.86
C GLU A 225 -21.04 -0.28 16.25
N ALA A 226 -20.23 -0.73 15.30
CA ALA A 226 -20.45 -2.00 14.65
C ALA A 226 -20.21 -3.20 15.59
N ARG A 227 -19.37 -3.06 16.62
CA ARG A 227 -19.21 -4.05 17.69
C ARG A 227 -20.45 -4.09 18.58
N ALA A 228 -20.94 -2.95 19.07
CA ALA A 228 -22.11 -2.86 19.93
C ALA A 228 -23.37 -3.46 19.27
N LEU A 229 -23.65 -3.10 18.02
CA LEU A 229 -24.76 -3.66 17.24
C LEU A 229 -24.65 -5.19 17.08
N ARG A 230 -23.44 -5.74 17.06
CA ARG A 230 -23.20 -7.19 16.89
C ARG A 230 -23.28 -7.95 18.18
N GLU A 231 -22.74 -7.42 19.27
CA GLU A 231 -22.90 -8.05 20.58
C GLU A 231 -24.39 -8.18 20.92
N ALA A 232 -25.19 -7.15 20.62
CA ALA A 232 -26.64 -7.22 20.74
C ALA A 232 -27.26 -8.34 19.88
N ARG A 233 -26.87 -8.45 18.60
CA ARG A 233 -27.38 -9.49 17.68
C ARG A 233 -26.90 -10.91 18.02
N ALA A 234 -25.66 -11.06 18.47
CA ALA A 234 -25.06 -12.35 18.82
C ALA A 234 -25.66 -12.90 20.12
N ARG A 235 -25.84 -12.03 21.14
CA ARG A 235 -26.58 -12.37 22.36
C ARG A 235 -28.01 -12.80 22.04
N ALA A 236 -28.70 -12.10 21.14
CA ALA A 236 -30.03 -12.47 20.69
C ALA A 236 -30.10 -13.83 19.94
N LYS A 237 -28.96 -14.40 19.53
CA LYS A 237 -28.87 -15.67 18.80
C LYS A 237 -28.06 -16.75 19.53
N GLY A 238 -27.65 -16.53 20.78
CA GLY A 238 -26.86 -17.49 21.55
C GLY A 238 -25.46 -17.80 20.99
N LEU A 239 -24.87 -16.90 20.21
CA LEU A 239 -23.55 -17.11 19.59
C LEU A 239 -22.43 -16.43 20.42
N VAL A 240 -21.37 -17.17 20.77
CA VAL A 240 -20.12 -16.64 21.36
C VAL A 240 -19.16 -16.23 20.25
N TRP A 241 -18.50 -15.07 20.39
CA TRP A 241 -17.72 -14.43 19.33
C TRP A 241 -16.21 -14.32 19.63
N MET A 242 -15.36 -14.48 18.61
CA MET A 242 -13.90 -14.20 18.60
C MET A 242 -13.46 -13.72 17.18
N PRO A 243 -12.29 -13.07 16.99
CA PRO A 243 -12.08 -11.63 16.98
C PRO A 243 -11.93 -10.99 15.57
N LEU A 244 -12.18 -9.68 15.51
CA LEU A 244 -11.41 -8.61 14.82
C LEU A 244 -10.59 -8.88 13.52
N LEU A 245 -10.95 -9.81 12.63
CA LEU A 245 -10.21 -10.05 11.36
C LEU A 245 -9.93 -8.78 10.52
N PHE A 246 -10.79 -7.77 10.66
CA PHE A 246 -10.75 -6.53 9.89
C PHE A 246 -10.28 -5.31 10.68
N ASP A 247 -10.29 -5.32 12.02
CA ASP A 247 -9.92 -4.11 12.78
C ASP A 247 -8.40 -3.96 12.81
N MET A 248 -7.92 -2.89 12.17
CA MET A 248 -6.49 -2.62 12.04
C MET A 248 -5.94 -1.78 13.18
N ARG A 249 -6.76 -1.31 14.14
CA ARG A 249 -6.27 -0.51 15.28
C ARG A 249 -5.27 -1.29 16.15
N PRO A 250 -5.49 -2.57 16.50
CA PRO A 250 -4.47 -3.37 17.20
C PRO A 250 -3.19 -3.55 16.39
N VAL A 251 -3.30 -3.63 15.05
CA VAL A 251 -2.13 -3.73 14.15
C VAL A 251 -1.32 -2.44 14.19
N VAL A 252 -1.99 -1.29 14.07
CA VAL A 252 -1.38 0.04 14.15
C VAL A 252 -0.64 0.21 15.48
N ALA A 253 -1.30 -0.11 16.60
CA ALA A 253 -0.69 -0.01 17.93
C ALA A 253 0.51 -0.97 18.10
N GLU A 254 0.41 -2.22 17.66
CA GLU A 254 1.51 -3.19 17.78
C GLU A 254 2.68 -2.81 16.86
N ALA A 255 2.41 -2.31 15.65
CA ALA A 255 3.44 -1.81 14.73
C ALA A 255 4.20 -0.62 15.32
N ALA A 256 3.51 0.32 15.97
CA ALA A 256 4.12 1.44 16.68
C ALA A 256 5.03 0.94 17.81
N LYS A 257 4.51 0.05 18.67
CA LYS A 257 5.27 -0.55 19.78
C LYS A 257 6.52 -1.29 19.32
N LYS A 258 6.45 -2.01 18.20
CA LYS A 258 7.55 -2.83 17.65
C LYS A 258 8.42 -2.09 16.63
N ASN A 259 8.09 -0.83 16.34
CA ASN A 259 8.73 -0.01 15.31
C ASN A 259 8.76 -0.71 13.94
N VAL A 260 7.65 -1.33 13.53
CA VAL A 260 7.47 -1.95 12.21
C VAL A 260 6.80 -0.94 11.27
N GLY A 261 7.31 -0.81 10.04
CA GLY A 261 6.76 0.14 9.07
C GLY A 261 5.46 -0.36 8.45
N LEU A 262 4.41 0.46 8.44
CA LEU A 262 3.16 0.13 7.74
C LEU A 262 3.08 0.84 6.39
N VAL A 263 2.73 0.06 5.36
CA VAL A 263 2.42 0.54 4.01
C VAL A 263 0.94 0.30 3.75
N ALA A 264 0.19 1.37 3.50
CA ALA A 264 -1.25 1.28 3.28
C ALA A 264 -1.55 1.11 1.78
N MET A 265 -2.19 0.00 1.42
CA MET A 265 -2.81 -0.15 0.10
C MET A 265 -4.32 -0.01 0.19
N LYS A 266 -4.98 0.29 -0.94
CA LYS A 266 -6.44 0.42 -1.02
C LYS A 266 -6.98 1.38 0.04
N ALA A 267 -6.28 2.50 0.26
CA ALA A 267 -6.60 3.50 1.27
C ALA A 267 -8.01 4.10 1.13
N VAL A 268 -8.61 3.98 -0.06
CA VAL A 268 -9.98 4.41 -0.35
C VAL A 268 -10.98 3.25 -0.33
N ASN A 269 -10.57 2.00 -0.58
CA ASN A 269 -11.44 0.80 -0.53
C ASN A 269 -12.81 0.91 -1.26
N GLY A 270 -12.89 1.68 -2.35
CA GLY A 270 -14.15 1.96 -3.05
C GLY A 270 -15.14 2.84 -2.26
N VAL A 271 -14.78 3.31 -1.06
CA VAL A 271 -15.59 4.21 -0.22
C VAL A 271 -16.02 5.43 -1.01
N VAL A 272 -15.09 6.04 -1.76
CA VAL A 272 -15.39 7.24 -2.57
C VAL A 272 -16.58 6.99 -3.48
N GLU A 273 -16.63 5.87 -4.20
CA GLU A 273 -17.74 5.55 -5.10
C GLU A 273 -19.05 5.19 -4.38
N ASP A 274 -18.96 4.72 -3.14
CA ASP A 274 -20.13 4.38 -2.32
C ASP A 274 -20.74 5.60 -1.62
N ILE A 275 -19.98 6.71 -1.46
CA ILE A 275 -20.41 7.89 -0.70
C ILE A 275 -20.37 9.22 -1.45
N ARG A 276 -19.77 9.30 -2.64
CA ARG A 276 -19.65 10.55 -3.42
C ARG A 276 -21.00 11.25 -3.63
N SER A 277 -22.07 10.49 -3.86
CA SER A 277 -23.42 11.06 -4.03
C SER A 277 -24.14 11.39 -2.72
N LYS A 278 -23.54 11.06 -1.57
CA LYS A 278 -24.12 11.20 -0.22
C LYS A 278 -23.45 12.30 0.60
N VAL A 279 -22.32 12.83 0.14
CA VAL A 279 -21.61 13.90 0.83
C VAL A 279 -22.18 15.27 0.44
N PRO A 280 -22.40 16.19 1.40
CA PRO A 280 -22.95 17.52 1.11
C PRO A 280 -21.93 18.41 0.38
N ALA A 281 -22.39 19.53 -0.18
CA ALA A 281 -21.51 20.48 -0.90
C ALA A 281 -20.40 21.07 -0.02
N GLN A 282 -20.61 21.18 1.30
CA GLN A 282 -19.58 21.65 2.23
C GLN A 282 -18.48 20.63 2.55
N PHE A 283 -18.58 19.40 2.05
CA PHE A 283 -17.66 18.32 2.42
C PHE A 283 -16.23 18.63 1.97
N GLY A 284 -15.29 18.66 2.92
CA GLY A 284 -13.88 18.93 2.66
C GLY A 284 -13.52 20.42 2.53
N GLN A 285 -14.48 21.33 2.68
CA GLN A 285 -14.24 22.78 2.62
C GLN A 285 -13.32 23.25 3.76
N ALA A 286 -13.51 22.74 4.97
CA ALA A 286 -12.69 23.13 6.13
C ALA A 286 -11.23 22.69 5.98
N SER A 287 -10.98 21.61 5.24
CA SER A 287 -9.65 21.08 4.96
C SER A 287 -9.07 21.51 3.62
N GLY A 288 -9.85 22.14 2.73
CA GLY A 288 -9.46 22.40 1.34
C GLY A 288 -9.06 21.12 0.59
N MET A 289 -9.80 20.04 0.82
CA MET A 289 -9.50 18.71 0.28
C MET A 289 -10.73 18.08 -0.36
N ASN A 290 -10.51 17.30 -1.42
CA ASN A 290 -11.56 16.44 -1.94
C ASN A 290 -11.67 15.14 -1.13
N LEU A 291 -12.70 14.36 -1.41
CA LEU A 291 -12.99 13.11 -0.70
C LEU A 291 -11.85 12.07 -0.77
N PHE A 292 -11.12 11.99 -1.89
CA PHE A 292 -9.96 11.10 -2.03
C PHE A 292 -8.82 11.53 -1.10
N GLN A 293 -8.47 12.81 -1.13
CA GLN A 293 -7.41 13.39 -0.31
C GLN A 293 -7.73 13.25 1.19
N MET A 294 -9.00 13.42 1.58
CA MET A 294 -9.45 13.20 2.96
C MET A 294 -9.27 11.74 3.40
N CYS A 295 -9.60 10.76 2.55
CA CYS A 295 -9.34 9.35 2.84
C CYS A 295 -7.84 9.08 3.05
N TYR A 296 -6.98 9.68 2.22
CA TYR A 296 -5.53 9.55 2.38
C TYR A 296 -5.04 10.19 3.66
N LYS A 297 -5.50 11.40 4.01
CA LYS A 297 -5.12 12.04 5.27
C LYS A 297 -5.61 11.28 6.49
N TRP A 298 -6.79 10.66 6.43
CA TRP A 298 -7.26 9.77 7.49
C TRP A 298 -6.30 8.59 7.71
N VAL A 299 -5.87 7.93 6.63
CA VAL A 299 -4.95 6.81 6.71
C VAL A 299 -3.58 7.26 7.21
N LEU A 300 -3.09 8.40 6.74
CA LEU A 300 -1.85 9.01 7.19
C LEU A 300 -1.93 9.58 8.61
N SER A 301 -3.12 9.73 9.22
CA SER A 301 -3.22 10.11 10.63
C SER A 301 -3.00 8.93 11.58
N GLN A 302 -2.99 7.70 11.05
CA GLN A 302 -2.69 6.51 11.83
C GLN A 302 -1.20 6.45 12.14
N GLU A 303 -0.85 6.17 13.39
CA GLU A 303 0.53 5.97 13.82
C GLU A 303 1.17 4.83 13.02
N SER A 304 2.48 4.89 12.76
CA SER A 304 3.25 3.91 11.97
C SER A 304 2.92 3.73 10.49
N VAL A 305 1.84 4.32 9.97
CA VAL A 305 1.61 4.38 8.51
C VAL A 305 2.60 5.37 7.91
N ALA A 306 3.58 4.84 7.18
CA ALA A 306 4.66 5.64 6.60
C ALA A 306 4.31 6.13 5.20
N THR A 307 3.61 5.32 4.41
CA THR A 307 3.24 5.66 3.03
C THR A 307 1.94 4.98 2.59
N ILE A 308 1.22 5.62 1.68
CA ILE A 308 0.10 5.05 0.92
C ILE A 308 0.59 4.67 -0.47
N VAL A 309 0.33 3.44 -0.90
CA VAL A 309 0.59 3.02 -2.30
C VAL A 309 -0.63 3.37 -3.14
N ALA A 310 -0.50 4.40 -3.98
CA ALA A 310 -1.56 4.92 -4.84
C ALA A 310 -1.32 4.54 -6.32
N ASN A 311 -2.36 4.03 -6.98
CA ASN A 311 -2.33 3.70 -8.41
C ASN A 311 -2.71 4.93 -9.25
N MET A 312 -1.79 5.89 -9.36
CA MET A 312 -1.91 7.10 -10.16
C MET A 312 -1.63 6.77 -11.63
N VAL A 313 -2.67 6.62 -12.46
CA VAL A 313 -2.55 6.15 -13.86
C VAL A 313 -2.77 7.23 -14.92
N THR A 314 -3.03 8.46 -14.48
CA THR A 314 -3.08 9.66 -15.32
C THR A 314 -2.34 10.78 -14.61
N MET A 315 -1.94 11.82 -15.36
CA MET A 315 -1.35 13.00 -14.74
C MET A 315 -2.32 13.70 -13.78
N GLU A 316 -3.60 13.76 -14.11
CA GLU A 316 -4.60 14.35 -13.23
C GLU A 316 -4.66 13.64 -11.86
N MET A 317 -4.63 12.30 -11.86
CA MET A 317 -4.58 11.53 -10.61
C MET A 317 -3.29 11.79 -9.83
N LEU A 318 -2.15 11.85 -10.53
CA LEU A 318 -0.87 12.15 -9.90
C LEU A 318 -0.87 13.55 -9.25
N GLU A 319 -1.34 14.58 -9.96
CA GLU A 319 -1.45 15.94 -9.41
C GLU A 319 -2.40 16.01 -8.22
N GLN A 320 -3.53 15.31 -8.30
CA GLN A 320 -4.48 15.26 -7.20
C GLN A 320 -3.87 14.64 -5.94
N ASP A 321 -3.19 13.51 -6.09
CA ASP A 321 -2.76 12.69 -4.97
C ASP A 321 -1.53 13.29 -4.26
N VAL A 322 -0.58 13.86 -5.02
CA VAL A 322 0.62 14.52 -4.46
C VAL A 322 0.34 15.84 -3.75
N GLN A 323 -0.88 16.38 -3.89
CA GLN A 323 -1.36 17.53 -3.10
C GLN A 323 -1.96 17.14 -1.75
N ALA A 324 -2.20 15.86 -1.48
CA ALA A 324 -2.70 15.42 -0.17
C ALA A 324 -1.64 15.58 0.94
N PRO A 325 -0.36 15.21 0.76
CA PRO A 325 0.69 15.45 1.74
C PRO A 325 0.73 16.86 2.32
N GLY A 326 1.12 16.96 3.59
CA GLY A 326 1.26 18.25 4.27
C GLY A 326 -0.05 18.93 4.70
N LYS A 327 -1.19 18.60 4.09
CA LYS A 327 -2.51 19.07 4.56
C LYS A 327 -2.91 18.42 5.89
N LYS A 328 -3.72 19.13 6.68
CA LYS A 328 -4.32 18.64 7.93
C LYS A 328 -5.80 18.38 7.70
N LEU A 329 -6.26 17.19 8.08
CA LEU A 329 -7.69 16.86 8.05
C LEU A 329 -8.37 17.54 9.25
N ALA A 330 -9.25 18.50 8.97
CA ALA A 330 -10.02 19.19 10.01
C ALA A 330 -10.95 18.20 10.70
N ARG A 331 -11.15 18.37 12.02
CA ARG A 331 -12.01 17.48 12.81
C ARG A 331 -13.43 17.39 12.26
N ALA A 332 -14.03 18.51 11.85
CA ALA A 332 -15.37 18.54 11.28
C ALA A 332 -15.48 17.68 10.01
N ASP A 333 -14.49 17.77 9.12
CA ASP A 333 -14.42 16.99 7.88
C ASP A 333 -14.17 15.50 8.17
N ALA A 334 -13.34 15.19 9.17
CA ALA A 334 -13.09 13.83 9.62
C ALA A 334 -14.38 13.16 10.13
N GLU A 335 -15.14 13.86 10.98
CA GLU A 335 -16.42 13.38 11.51
C GLU A 335 -17.49 13.24 10.41
N MET A 336 -17.52 14.15 9.42
CA MET A 336 -18.39 14.02 8.25
C MET A 336 -18.03 12.77 7.42
N LEU A 337 -16.74 12.52 7.20
CA LEU A 337 -16.25 11.35 6.47
C LEU A 337 -16.66 10.06 7.17
N GLU A 338 -16.48 9.97 8.49
CA GLU A 338 -16.91 8.81 9.28
C GLU A 338 -18.41 8.56 9.15
N ARG A 339 -19.26 9.58 9.36
CA ARG A 339 -20.71 9.45 9.22
C ARG A 339 -21.13 8.99 7.82
N ALA A 340 -20.51 9.55 6.77
CA ALA A 340 -20.80 9.17 5.39
C ALA A 340 -20.46 7.69 5.14
N VAL A 341 -19.30 7.23 5.63
CA VAL A 341 -18.87 5.81 5.52
C VAL A 341 -19.80 4.89 6.30
N ALA A 342 -20.20 5.26 7.51
CA ALA A 342 -21.14 4.48 8.34
C ALA A 342 -22.45 4.22 7.58
N SER A 343 -22.99 5.25 6.95
CA SER A 343 -24.27 5.20 6.21
C SER A 343 -24.21 4.34 4.94
N ALA A 344 -23.02 3.99 4.46
CA ALA A 344 -22.84 3.41 3.14
C ALA A 344 -22.82 1.87 3.10
N GLN A 345 -22.90 1.21 4.26
CA GLN A 345 -22.86 -0.26 4.36
C GLN A 345 -21.69 -0.84 3.51
N VAL A 346 -20.51 -0.24 3.64
CA VAL A 346 -19.33 -0.58 2.82
C VAL A 346 -18.88 -2.01 3.14
N CYS A 347 -18.62 -2.79 2.10
CA CYS A 347 -18.06 -4.14 2.29
C CYS A 347 -16.65 -4.03 2.85
N ARG A 348 -16.44 -4.64 4.02
CA ARG A 348 -15.16 -4.67 4.73
C ARG A 348 -14.23 -5.79 4.24
N MET A 349 -14.64 -6.62 3.28
CA MET A 349 -13.84 -7.75 2.77
C MET A 349 -13.28 -8.70 3.85
N CYS A 350 -13.95 -8.79 5.01
CA CYS A 350 -13.48 -9.53 6.18
C CYS A 350 -13.61 -11.06 6.08
N GLY A 351 -14.28 -11.59 5.04
CA GLY A 351 -14.43 -13.03 4.84
C GLY A 351 -15.50 -13.72 5.69
N THR A 352 -16.07 -13.10 6.73
CA THR A 352 -17.08 -13.74 7.62
C THR A 352 -18.25 -14.36 6.86
N CYS A 353 -18.75 -13.66 5.83
CA CYS A 353 -19.83 -14.16 4.98
C CYS A 353 -19.42 -15.38 4.13
N SER A 354 -18.18 -15.42 3.63
CA SER A 354 -17.66 -16.57 2.89
C SER A 354 -17.53 -17.78 3.81
N ALA A 355 -16.97 -17.59 5.01
CA ALA A 355 -16.72 -18.65 5.98
C ALA A 355 -18.02 -19.32 6.47
N ASN A 356 -19.14 -18.58 6.47
CA ASN A 356 -20.44 -19.07 6.95
C ASN A 356 -21.42 -19.38 5.80
N CYS A 357 -20.98 -19.38 4.54
CA CYS A 357 -21.89 -19.68 3.42
C CYS A 357 -22.16 -21.20 3.35
N PRO A 358 -23.41 -21.67 3.49
CA PRO A 358 -23.72 -23.11 3.45
C PRO A 358 -23.51 -23.75 2.07
N ARG A 359 -23.38 -22.92 1.03
CA ARG A 359 -23.11 -23.35 -0.35
C ARG A 359 -21.65 -23.18 -0.75
N GLY A 360 -20.79 -22.68 0.14
CA GLY A 360 -19.38 -22.44 -0.17
C GLY A 360 -19.12 -21.26 -1.12
N VAL A 361 -20.11 -20.38 -1.36
CA VAL A 361 -19.95 -19.20 -2.22
C VAL A 361 -18.86 -18.30 -1.64
N LYS A 362 -17.89 -17.91 -2.49
CA LYS A 362 -16.76 -17.04 -2.10
C LYS A 362 -17.17 -15.58 -2.09
N VAL A 363 -18.10 -15.24 -1.19
CA VAL A 363 -18.76 -13.93 -1.12
C VAL A 363 -17.76 -12.77 -1.10
N ALA A 364 -16.77 -12.81 -0.21
CA ALA A 364 -15.77 -11.75 -0.09
C ALA A 364 -14.95 -11.55 -1.38
N ASP A 365 -14.56 -12.64 -2.05
CA ASP A 365 -13.86 -12.58 -3.33
C ASP A 365 -14.71 -11.99 -4.44
N ILE A 366 -15.98 -12.40 -4.55
CA ILE A 366 -16.92 -11.89 -5.54
C ILE A 366 -17.16 -10.39 -5.34
N LEU A 367 -17.39 -9.95 -4.09
CA LEU A 367 -17.57 -8.53 -3.79
C LEU A 367 -16.29 -7.72 -4.05
N ARG A 368 -15.11 -8.32 -3.87
CA ARG A 368 -13.83 -7.73 -4.24
C ARG A 368 -13.68 -7.57 -5.74
N PHE A 369 -14.03 -8.58 -6.55
CA PHE A 369 -14.04 -8.46 -8.01
C PHE A 369 -15.03 -7.38 -8.47
N LYS A 370 -16.21 -7.30 -7.86
CA LYS A 370 -17.16 -6.20 -8.11
C LYS A 370 -16.55 -4.82 -7.81
N MET A 371 -15.82 -4.69 -6.70
CA MET A 371 -15.13 -3.45 -6.35
C MET A 371 -14.04 -3.12 -7.37
N TYR A 372 -13.25 -4.11 -7.80
CA TYR A 372 -12.24 -3.94 -8.86
C TYR A 372 -12.86 -3.45 -10.17
N HIS A 373 -13.95 -4.07 -10.61
CA HIS A 373 -14.68 -3.67 -11.80
C HIS A 373 -15.28 -2.26 -11.68
N ARG A 374 -15.92 -1.92 -10.56
CA ARG A 374 -16.66 -0.65 -10.42
C ARG A 374 -15.79 0.53 -10.00
N ALA A 375 -14.96 0.34 -8.98
CA ALA A 375 -14.24 1.45 -8.33
C ALA A 375 -12.81 1.62 -8.87
N TYR A 376 -12.16 0.55 -9.31
CA TYR A 376 -10.78 0.60 -9.78
C TYR A 376 -10.66 0.51 -11.32
N GLY A 377 -11.77 0.34 -12.04
CA GLY A 377 -11.78 0.25 -13.50
C GLY A 377 -11.01 -0.94 -14.07
N THR A 378 -10.63 -1.93 -13.24
CA THR A 378 -9.92 -3.14 -13.67
C THR A 378 -10.91 -4.20 -14.14
N HIS A 379 -11.68 -3.85 -15.17
CA HIS A 379 -12.83 -4.64 -15.66
C HIS A 379 -12.44 -6.07 -16.05
N GLU A 380 -11.46 -6.22 -16.94
CA GLU A 380 -11.04 -7.52 -17.45
C GLU A 380 -10.50 -8.42 -16.33
N ALA A 381 -9.60 -7.87 -15.51
CA ALA A 381 -9.01 -8.58 -14.38
C ALA A 381 -10.08 -9.03 -13.35
N ALA A 382 -11.12 -8.23 -13.13
CA ALA A 382 -12.24 -8.59 -12.27
C ALA A 382 -13.09 -9.72 -12.87
N VAL A 383 -13.39 -9.68 -14.17
CA VAL A 383 -14.12 -10.75 -14.88
C VAL A 383 -13.33 -12.05 -14.86
N GLN A 384 -12.04 -12.00 -15.19
CA GLN A 384 -11.16 -13.16 -15.14
C GLN A 384 -11.09 -13.76 -13.73
N GLY A 385 -10.93 -12.92 -12.70
CA GLY A 385 -10.93 -13.36 -11.30
C GLY A 385 -12.23 -14.06 -10.91
N TYR A 386 -13.38 -13.52 -11.33
CA TYR A 386 -14.68 -14.14 -11.08
C TYR A 386 -14.83 -15.49 -11.81
N ARG A 387 -14.41 -15.56 -13.07
CA ARG A 387 -14.47 -16.79 -13.88
C ARG A 387 -13.48 -17.86 -13.41
N ALA A 388 -12.39 -17.49 -12.75
CA ALA A 388 -11.45 -18.43 -12.17
C ALA A 388 -12.00 -19.18 -10.95
N LEU A 389 -13.05 -18.66 -10.29
CA LEU A 389 -13.74 -19.38 -9.22
C LEU A 389 -14.43 -20.63 -9.78
N ALA A 390 -14.48 -21.71 -8.99
CA ALA A 390 -15.24 -22.90 -9.35
C ALA A 390 -16.74 -22.57 -9.47
N ALA A 391 -17.48 -23.30 -10.31
CA ALA A 391 -18.91 -23.02 -10.51
C ALA A 391 -19.73 -23.02 -9.20
N ALA A 392 -19.37 -23.90 -8.26
CA ALA A 392 -19.99 -23.97 -6.92
C ALA A 392 -19.64 -22.78 -6.01
N GLU A 393 -18.54 -22.08 -6.28
CA GLU A 393 -18.05 -20.94 -5.50
C GLU A 393 -18.60 -19.60 -5.99
N ARG A 394 -19.17 -19.57 -7.20
CA ARG A 394 -19.69 -18.37 -7.87
C ARG A 394 -21.04 -17.92 -7.31
N ALA A 395 -21.44 -16.70 -7.63
CA ALA A 395 -22.70 -16.12 -7.18
C ALA A 395 -23.94 -16.89 -7.69
N SER A 396 -23.83 -17.57 -8.84
CA SER A 396 -24.87 -18.44 -9.39
C SER A 396 -25.23 -19.64 -8.49
N ALA A 397 -24.36 -20.02 -7.55
CA ALA A 397 -24.63 -21.07 -6.57
C ALA A 397 -25.35 -20.56 -5.30
N CYS A 398 -25.61 -19.24 -5.21
CA CYS A 398 -26.33 -18.63 -4.09
C CYS A 398 -27.82 -19.02 -4.12
N GLN A 399 -28.36 -19.42 -2.97
CA GLN A 399 -29.78 -19.79 -2.80
C GLN A 399 -30.58 -18.71 -2.03
N ASP A 400 -30.05 -17.49 -1.95
CA ASP A 400 -30.69 -16.36 -1.27
C ASP A 400 -31.10 -16.60 0.21
N CYS A 401 -30.46 -17.54 0.90
CA CYS A 401 -30.78 -17.91 2.29
C CYS A 401 -30.54 -16.82 3.35
N GLY A 402 -29.77 -15.77 3.05
CA GLY A 402 -29.56 -14.63 3.96
C GLY A 402 -28.54 -14.83 5.07
N THR A 403 -27.94 -16.02 5.23
CA THR A 403 -26.90 -16.28 6.25
C THR A 403 -25.78 -15.25 6.21
N CYS A 404 -25.32 -14.88 5.02
CA CYS A 404 -24.26 -13.90 4.82
C CYS A 404 -24.61 -12.50 5.34
N GLU A 405 -25.87 -12.07 5.25
CA GLU A 405 -26.36 -10.78 5.75
C GLU A 405 -26.55 -10.83 7.27
N ALA A 406 -27.05 -11.96 7.78
CA ALA A 406 -27.24 -12.21 9.20
C ALA A 406 -25.91 -12.17 9.99
N VAL A 407 -24.82 -12.64 9.39
CA VAL A 407 -23.46 -12.58 9.97
C VAL A 407 -22.67 -11.34 9.52
N CYS A 408 -23.21 -10.50 8.63
CA CYS A 408 -22.43 -9.42 8.05
C CYS A 408 -22.09 -8.34 9.09
N PRO A 409 -20.80 -8.09 9.34
CA PRO A 409 -20.40 -7.11 10.35
C PRO A 409 -20.78 -5.67 10.01
N ALA A 410 -20.87 -5.36 8.73
CA ALA A 410 -21.14 -4.01 8.22
C ALA A 410 -22.61 -3.81 7.80
N GLY A 411 -23.49 -4.79 8.09
CA GLY A 411 -24.89 -4.74 7.66
C GLY A 411 -25.07 -4.66 6.14
N VAL A 412 -24.10 -5.16 5.38
CA VAL A 412 -24.12 -5.13 3.91
C VAL A 412 -25.29 -5.96 3.41
N ARG A 413 -26.04 -5.42 2.45
CA ARG A 413 -27.02 -6.19 1.64
C ARG A 413 -26.30 -7.12 0.68
N VAL A 414 -25.69 -8.18 1.23
CA VAL A 414 -24.80 -9.10 0.51
C VAL A 414 -25.50 -9.75 -0.68
N ARG A 415 -26.75 -10.20 -0.53
CA ARG A 415 -27.46 -10.92 -1.62
C ARG A 415 -27.64 -10.01 -2.83
N ALA A 416 -28.14 -8.80 -2.62
CA ALA A 416 -28.29 -7.81 -3.69
C ALA A 416 -26.96 -7.50 -4.38
N ARG A 417 -25.86 -7.38 -3.61
CA ARG A 417 -24.52 -7.14 -4.19
C ARG A 417 -23.97 -8.35 -4.94
N LEU A 418 -24.28 -9.58 -4.53
CA LEU A 418 -23.91 -10.81 -5.25
C LEU A 418 -24.64 -10.91 -6.59
N HIS A 419 -25.95 -10.64 -6.62
CA HIS A 419 -26.74 -10.59 -7.85
C HIS A 419 -26.21 -9.53 -8.82
N GLU A 420 -25.89 -8.34 -8.30
CA GLU A 420 -25.25 -7.29 -9.11
C GLU A 420 -23.87 -7.72 -9.64
N ALA A 421 -23.06 -8.37 -8.82
CA ALA A 421 -21.75 -8.89 -9.24
C ALA A 421 -21.90 -9.94 -10.35
N HIS A 422 -22.83 -10.89 -10.21
CA HIS A 422 -23.06 -11.92 -11.21
C HIS A 422 -23.45 -11.33 -12.57
N ARG A 423 -24.42 -10.40 -12.59
CA ARG A 423 -24.86 -9.73 -13.83
C ARG A 423 -23.73 -8.97 -14.55
N ARG A 424 -22.76 -8.45 -13.80
CA ARG A 424 -21.65 -7.66 -14.37
C ARG A 424 -20.42 -8.49 -14.74
N LEU A 425 -20.20 -9.64 -14.09
CA LEU A 425 -18.93 -10.37 -14.16
C LEU A 425 -19.02 -11.75 -14.83
N ALA A 426 -20.22 -12.28 -15.05
CA ALA A 426 -20.43 -13.62 -15.62
C ALA A 426 -19.83 -13.79 -17.03
#